data_AF-A0A4S4LUA2-F1
#
_entry.id   AF-A0A4S4LUA2-F1
#
_cell.length_a   1.000
_cell.length_b   1.000
_cell.length_c   1.000
_cell.angle_alpha   90.00
_cell.angle_beta   90.00
_cell.angle_gamma   90.00
#
_symmetry.space_group_name_H-M   'P 1'
#
loop_
_entity.id
_entity.type
_entity.pdbx_description
1 polymer ?
#
loop_
_entity_poly.entity_id
_entity_poly.type
_entity_poly.pdbx_seq_one_letter_code
_entity_poly.pdbx_strand_id
1 'polypeptide(L)'
;MPLTVSSLLYEIVPGPFVFRNDDAICANGPDPDFEVSDLTLLHQGTRWKSIVGKLKHLQGVGIPTCHGYLLGTVDEEMVGVLVLSYCGKPVEHFFSTLDPEFKSDLIDIFLAIHFSGVSHNDIAECNVLDWNGKPVVIDFEDSTEEECGLKMPIKEGALSPGRADFDCKELHQLCIDLTVWNLSVVLYGDGYHSVKLLTYVHKLAAVAPKRWSRERAYREAFETIEEHAQMYYPKQYEKMMALRISSEKPAVPSNDGKLPTRPLGGLSGSPSSSGSSSIGRKGSLSGVGSH
;
A
#
# COMPACT_ATOMS: atom_id res chain seq x y z
N MET A 1 -24.16 33.20 -15.93
CA MET A 1 -23.69 34.60 -15.89
C MET A 1 -22.57 34.76 -16.92
N PRO A 2 -22.41 35.90 -17.60
CA PRO A 2 -21.38 36.06 -18.62
C PRO A 2 -19.99 36.23 -17.97
N LEU A 3 -19.03 35.40 -18.38
CA LEU A 3 -17.61 35.56 -18.04
C LEU A 3 -17.06 36.77 -18.77
N THR A 4 -16.48 37.72 -18.03
CA THR A 4 -15.79 38.87 -18.63
C THR A 4 -14.32 38.48 -18.83
N VAL A 5 -13.97 38.01 -20.03
CA VAL A 5 -12.59 37.63 -20.35
C VAL A 5 -11.81 38.90 -20.72
N SER A 6 -10.93 39.36 -19.81
CA SER A 6 -9.99 40.44 -20.11
C SER A 6 -8.85 39.88 -20.96
N SER A 7 -8.73 40.38 -22.19
CA SER A 7 -7.81 39.87 -23.21
C SER A 7 -6.34 40.16 -22.87
N LEU A 8 -5.64 39.18 -22.33
CA LEU A 8 -4.21 39.01 -22.62
C LEU A 8 -4.12 38.22 -23.94
N LEU A 9 -3.32 38.70 -24.89
CA LEU A 9 -3.14 38.13 -26.23
C LEU A 9 -2.75 36.64 -26.14
N TYR A 10 -3.73 35.75 -26.33
CA TYR A 10 -3.54 34.35 -26.63
C TYR A 10 -4.39 34.01 -27.85
N GLU A 11 -3.87 33.16 -28.74
CA GLU A 11 -4.66 32.57 -29.83
C GLU A 11 -5.82 31.80 -29.21
N ILE A 12 -7.03 32.34 -29.35
CA ILE A 12 -8.26 31.63 -29.04
C ILE A 12 -8.33 30.46 -30.01
N VAL A 13 -8.07 29.24 -29.54
CA VAL A 13 -8.36 28.04 -30.31
C VAL A 13 -9.89 27.94 -30.39
N PRO A 14 -10.51 28.02 -31.59
CA PRO A 14 -11.95 28.03 -31.70
C PRO A 14 -12.51 26.63 -31.40
N GLY A 15 -13.28 26.52 -30.32
CA GLY A 15 -14.05 25.34 -29.92
C GLY A 15 -15.02 25.69 -28.77
N PRO A 16 -16.13 24.95 -28.58
CA PRO A 16 -16.99 25.15 -27.43
C PRO A 16 -16.28 24.70 -26.15
N PHE A 17 -16.21 25.57 -25.14
CA PHE A 17 -15.65 25.28 -23.81
C PHE A 17 -16.76 25.36 -22.76
N VAL A 18 -16.81 24.40 -21.84
CA VAL A 18 -17.77 24.32 -20.72
C VAL A 18 -16.99 24.18 -19.41
N PHE A 19 -17.44 24.84 -18.35
CA PHE A 19 -16.76 24.92 -17.04
C PHE A 19 -17.52 24.12 -15.98
N ARG A 20 -16.83 23.42 -15.08
CA ARG A 20 -17.42 22.72 -13.92
C ARG A 20 -16.67 23.04 -12.62
N ASN A 21 -17.38 23.01 -11.50
CA ASN A 21 -16.91 23.32 -10.16
C ASN A 21 -16.96 22.05 -9.30
N ASP A 22 -15.89 21.73 -8.56
CA ASP A 22 -15.63 20.40 -7.98
C ASP A 22 -16.31 20.10 -6.62
N ASP A 23 -17.20 20.98 -6.13
CA ASP A 23 -17.91 20.74 -4.86
C ASP A 23 -18.97 19.61 -4.92
N ALA A 24 -19.14 18.94 -6.07
CA ALA A 24 -20.14 17.89 -6.25
C ALA A 24 -19.56 16.49 -5.97
N ILE A 25 -19.63 16.11 -4.69
CA ILE A 25 -19.46 14.75 -4.15
C ILE A 25 -19.94 13.66 -5.13
N CYS A 26 -19.08 12.66 -5.33
CA CYS A 26 -19.10 11.51 -6.24
C CYS A 26 -20.32 10.56 -6.17
N ALA A 27 -21.56 11.05 -6.00
CA ALA A 27 -22.73 10.20 -5.75
C ALA A 27 -23.80 10.18 -6.86
N ASN A 28 -23.72 11.04 -7.88
CA ASN A 28 -24.75 11.09 -8.93
C ASN A 28 -24.11 10.96 -10.32
N GLY A 29 -24.38 9.83 -10.98
CA GLY A 29 -23.85 9.52 -12.31
C GLY A 29 -24.26 10.54 -13.38
N PRO A 30 -23.41 10.83 -14.39
CA PRO A 30 -23.67 11.91 -15.33
C PRO A 30 -24.28 11.46 -16.67
N ASP A 31 -24.99 12.44 -17.26
CA ASP A 31 -25.41 12.57 -18.66
C ASP A 31 -24.17 12.57 -19.59
N PRO A 32 -24.21 11.98 -20.81
CA PRO A 32 -23.00 11.67 -21.59
C PRO A 32 -22.39 12.84 -22.40
N ASP A 33 -22.79 14.09 -22.15
CA ASP A 33 -22.30 15.24 -22.92
C ASP A 33 -21.25 16.05 -22.14
N PHE A 34 -19.98 15.82 -22.51
CA PHE A 34 -18.78 16.65 -22.32
C PHE A 34 -18.50 17.18 -20.90
N GLU A 35 -17.50 16.60 -20.24
CA GLU A 35 -17.03 16.98 -18.91
C GLU A 35 -15.60 17.55 -18.97
N VAL A 36 -15.40 18.73 -18.38
CA VAL A 36 -14.08 19.26 -18.04
C VAL A 36 -13.86 18.97 -16.56
N SER A 37 -12.79 18.26 -16.26
CA SER A 37 -12.30 17.99 -14.92
C SER A 37 -11.34 19.10 -14.48
N ASP A 38 -11.50 19.56 -13.24
CA ASP A 38 -10.50 20.31 -12.44
C ASP A 38 -10.48 21.85 -12.63
N LEU A 39 -10.98 22.57 -11.63
CA LEU A 39 -11.00 24.04 -11.55
C LEU A 39 -10.14 24.52 -10.38
N THR A 40 -8.83 24.29 -10.46
CA THR A 40 -7.87 24.70 -9.42
C THR A 40 -7.70 26.22 -9.36
N LEU A 41 -8.00 26.84 -8.20
CA LEU A 41 -7.65 28.23 -7.90
C LEU A 41 -6.12 28.37 -7.87
N LEU A 42 -5.52 28.73 -9.01
CA LEU A 42 -4.07 28.92 -9.20
C LEU A 42 -3.50 30.10 -8.37
N HIS A 43 -3.47 29.98 -7.05
CA HIS A 43 -2.67 30.86 -6.18
C HIS A 43 -1.14 30.63 -6.35
N GLN A 44 -0.71 29.67 -7.19
CA GLN A 44 0.71 29.32 -7.41
C GLN A 44 1.04 29.07 -8.90
N GLY A 45 0.71 30.01 -9.80
CA GLY A 45 0.97 29.86 -11.24
C GLY A 45 2.43 29.57 -11.65
N THR A 46 3.42 29.77 -10.77
CA THR A 46 4.82 29.37 -10.99
C THR A 46 5.07 27.87 -10.75
N ARG A 47 4.45 27.28 -9.72
CA ARG A 47 4.61 25.86 -9.38
C ARG A 47 4.05 24.98 -10.48
N TRP A 48 2.83 25.27 -10.93
CA TRP A 48 2.18 24.53 -12.00
C TRP A 48 2.99 24.52 -13.30
N LYS A 49 3.51 25.67 -13.73
CA LYS A 49 4.36 25.77 -14.93
C LYS A 49 5.60 24.88 -14.85
N SER A 50 6.20 24.76 -13.66
CA SER A 50 7.37 23.92 -13.44
C SER A 50 7.03 22.44 -13.56
N ILE A 51 5.96 22.00 -12.89
CA ILE A 51 5.46 20.61 -12.93
C ILE A 51 5.08 20.20 -14.36
N VAL A 52 4.25 21.00 -15.04
CA VAL A 52 3.86 20.75 -16.44
C VAL A 52 5.09 20.69 -17.36
N GLY A 53 6.08 21.54 -17.12
CA GLY A 53 7.33 21.53 -17.86
C GLY A 53 8.07 20.20 -17.73
N LYS A 54 8.19 19.67 -16.51
CA LYS A 54 8.83 18.37 -16.22
C LYS A 54 8.06 17.20 -16.82
N LEU A 55 6.73 17.24 -16.74
CA LEU A 55 5.85 16.16 -17.21
C LEU A 55 5.44 16.27 -18.68
N LYS A 56 5.99 17.22 -19.44
CA LYS A 56 5.61 17.48 -20.84
C LYS A 56 5.64 16.24 -21.73
N HIS A 57 6.60 15.33 -21.50
CA HIS A 57 6.77 14.12 -22.29
C HIS A 57 5.75 13.01 -21.97
N LEU A 58 4.98 13.14 -20.88
CA LEU A 58 3.91 12.22 -20.49
C LEU A 58 2.52 12.65 -20.99
N GLN A 59 2.40 13.88 -21.49
CA GLN A 59 1.13 14.42 -21.99
C GLN A 59 0.61 13.63 -23.18
N GLY A 60 -0.65 13.18 -23.07
CA GLY A 60 -1.31 12.31 -24.05
C GLY A 60 -0.89 10.84 -23.99
N VAL A 61 -0.04 10.46 -23.03
CA VAL A 61 0.40 9.07 -22.81
C VAL A 61 -0.12 8.55 -21.48
N GLY A 62 0.27 9.20 -20.38
CA GLY A 62 -0.13 8.83 -19.02
C GLY A 62 -0.75 9.96 -18.22
N ILE A 63 -0.72 11.18 -18.74
CA ILE A 63 -1.43 12.36 -18.19
C ILE A 63 -2.12 13.10 -19.34
N PRO A 64 -3.16 13.93 -19.08
CA PRO A 64 -3.83 14.67 -20.13
C PRO A 64 -2.90 15.66 -20.85
N THR A 65 -3.17 15.92 -22.13
CA THR A 65 -2.53 17.05 -22.83
C THR A 65 -3.06 18.36 -22.27
N CYS A 66 -2.15 19.25 -21.88
CA CYS A 66 -2.47 20.60 -21.43
C CYS A 66 -2.46 21.55 -22.62
N HIS A 67 -3.61 22.13 -22.93
CA HIS A 67 -3.79 23.08 -24.03
C HIS A 67 -3.50 24.52 -23.61
N GLY A 68 -3.43 24.78 -22.31
CA GLY A 68 -3.13 26.08 -21.74
C GLY A 68 -3.94 26.35 -20.47
N TYR A 69 -3.90 27.59 -20.02
CA TYR A 69 -4.71 28.06 -18.90
C TYR A 69 -5.34 29.40 -19.25
N LEU A 70 -6.56 29.61 -18.76
CA LEU A 70 -7.31 30.86 -18.87
C LEU A 70 -7.28 31.55 -17.51
N LEU A 71 -7.12 32.87 -17.51
CA LEU A 71 -7.27 33.68 -16.30
C LEU A 71 -8.43 34.65 -16.53
N GLY A 72 -9.31 34.76 -15.55
CA GLY A 72 -10.45 35.66 -15.58
C GLY A 72 -10.80 36.16 -14.19
N THR A 73 -11.87 36.95 -14.12
CA THR A 73 -12.45 37.37 -12.85
C THR A 73 -13.92 37.01 -12.81
N VAL A 74 -14.37 36.42 -11.71
CA VAL A 74 -15.78 36.11 -11.42
C VAL A 74 -16.10 36.79 -10.09
N ASP A 75 -17.11 37.66 -10.08
CA ASP A 75 -17.52 38.41 -8.89
C ASP A 75 -16.34 39.11 -8.15
N GLU A 76 -15.45 39.75 -8.93
CA GLU A 76 -14.22 40.43 -8.47
C GLU A 76 -13.10 39.51 -7.96
N GLU A 77 -13.31 38.19 -7.91
CA GLU A 77 -12.29 37.21 -7.56
C GLU A 77 -11.56 36.70 -8.80
N MET A 78 -10.23 36.54 -8.71
CA MET A 78 -9.42 35.99 -9.80
C MET A 78 -9.62 34.47 -9.88
N VAL A 79 -10.03 33.99 -11.05
CA VAL A 79 -10.22 32.57 -11.33
C VAL A 79 -9.23 32.14 -12.41
N GLY A 80 -8.55 31.02 -12.17
CA GLY A 80 -7.75 30.32 -13.17
C GLY A 80 -8.50 29.07 -13.64
N VAL A 81 -8.43 28.77 -14.93
CA VAL A 81 -9.00 27.55 -15.50
C VAL A 81 -7.93 26.85 -16.32
N LEU A 82 -7.68 25.58 -16.02
CA LEU A 82 -6.78 24.74 -16.80
C LEU A 82 -7.57 24.05 -17.92
N VAL A 83 -7.03 24.02 -19.13
CA VAL A 83 -7.69 23.37 -20.27
C VAL A 83 -6.93 22.09 -20.62
N LEU A 84 -7.54 20.95 -20.34
CA LEU A 84 -6.97 19.61 -20.57
C LEU A 84 -7.76 18.85 -21.64
N SER A 85 -7.11 17.86 -22.28
CA SER A 85 -7.82 16.87 -23.09
C SER A 85 -8.75 16.02 -22.21
N TYR A 86 -9.94 15.71 -22.73
CA TYR A 86 -10.81 14.71 -22.10
C TYR A 86 -10.17 13.31 -22.21
N CYS A 87 -10.06 12.62 -21.08
CA CYS A 87 -9.37 11.32 -20.97
C CYS A 87 -10.24 10.25 -20.29
N GLY A 88 -11.56 10.31 -20.48
CA GLY A 88 -12.48 9.28 -19.99
C GLY A 88 -13.06 9.61 -18.62
N LYS A 89 -13.42 8.56 -17.88
CA LYS A 89 -14.09 8.66 -16.58
C LYS A 89 -13.17 8.21 -15.45
N PRO A 90 -13.33 8.73 -14.23
CA PRO A 90 -12.62 8.23 -13.06
C PRO A 90 -12.82 6.73 -12.88
N VAL A 91 -11.80 6.05 -12.36
CA VAL A 91 -11.87 4.65 -12.01
C VAL A 91 -12.89 4.48 -10.87
N GLU A 92 -13.94 3.69 -11.10
CA GLU A 92 -15.02 3.45 -10.12
C GLU A 92 -14.72 2.27 -9.17
N HIS A 93 -13.62 1.54 -9.41
CA HIS A 93 -13.25 0.33 -8.69
C HIS A 93 -12.03 0.56 -7.80
N PHE A 94 -11.98 -0.09 -6.64
CA PHE A 94 -10.79 -0.05 -5.78
C PHE A 94 -9.55 -0.52 -6.55
N PHE A 95 -8.42 0.13 -6.33
CA PHE A 95 -7.14 -0.23 -6.96
C PHE A 95 -6.81 -1.72 -6.87
N SER A 96 -7.08 -2.35 -5.73
CA SER A 96 -6.85 -3.78 -5.53
C SER A 96 -7.62 -4.70 -6.50
N THR A 97 -8.73 -4.23 -7.08
CA THR A 97 -9.63 -4.99 -7.95
C THR A 97 -9.46 -4.73 -9.44
N LEU A 98 -8.56 -3.81 -9.81
CA LEU A 98 -8.28 -3.49 -11.21
C LEU A 98 -7.65 -4.65 -11.98
N ASP A 99 -7.79 -4.60 -13.30
CA ASP A 99 -7.14 -5.55 -14.20
C ASP A 99 -5.60 -5.50 -14.03
N PRO A 100 -4.91 -6.65 -14.03
CA PRO A 100 -3.45 -6.69 -13.88
C PRO A 100 -2.68 -5.84 -14.90
N GLU A 101 -3.11 -5.78 -16.16
CA GLU A 101 -2.44 -4.97 -17.19
C GLU A 101 -2.62 -3.48 -16.89
N PHE A 102 -3.82 -3.07 -16.48
CA PHE A 102 -4.10 -1.69 -16.07
C PHE A 102 -3.26 -1.27 -14.85
N LYS A 103 -3.09 -2.16 -13.87
CA LYS A 103 -2.22 -1.93 -12.70
C LYS A 103 -0.76 -1.74 -13.12
N SER A 104 -0.26 -2.58 -14.02
CA SER A 104 1.11 -2.47 -14.53
C SER A 104 1.33 -1.12 -15.24
N ASP A 105 0.39 -0.75 -16.12
CA ASP A 105 0.46 0.54 -16.83
C ASP A 105 0.43 1.73 -15.85
N LEU A 106 -0.40 1.66 -14.80
CA LEU A 106 -0.50 2.72 -13.79
C LEU A 106 0.82 2.89 -13.03
N ILE A 107 1.47 1.78 -12.65
CA ILE A 107 2.79 1.80 -12.01
C ILE A 107 3.84 2.43 -12.93
N ASP A 108 3.82 2.08 -14.21
CA ASP A 108 4.76 2.63 -15.19
C ASP A 108 4.58 4.15 -15.37
N ILE A 109 3.34 4.64 -15.36
CA ILE A 109 3.03 6.08 -15.40
C ILE A 109 3.59 6.78 -14.16
N PHE A 110 3.31 6.26 -12.96
CA PHE A 110 3.81 6.87 -11.72
C PHE A 110 5.34 6.81 -11.62
N LEU A 111 5.98 5.71 -12.06
CA LEU A 111 7.43 5.65 -12.18
C LEU A 111 7.97 6.75 -13.09
N ALA A 112 7.32 6.99 -14.24
CA ALA A 112 7.73 8.05 -15.16
C ALA A 112 7.54 9.45 -14.56
N ILE A 113 6.45 9.69 -13.82
CA ILE A 113 6.22 10.94 -13.07
C ILE A 113 7.36 11.15 -12.06
N HIS A 114 7.68 10.15 -11.25
CA HIS A 114 8.76 10.21 -10.27
C HIS A 114 10.15 10.40 -10.89
N PHE A 115 10.45 9.74 -12.00
CA PHE A 115 11.71 9.92 -12.73
C PHE A 115 11.81 11.30 -13.40
N SER A 116 10.69 12.01 -13.53
CA SER A 116 10.67 13.42 -13.95
C SER A 116 10.97 14.40 -12.81
N GLY A 117 11.18 13.89 -11.59
CA GLY A 117 11.43 14.72 -10.41
C GLY A 117 10.15 15.41 -9.90
N VAL A 118 9.03 14.69 -9.94
CA VAL A 118 7.72 15.09 -9.45
C VAL A 118 7.13 13.97 -8.62
N SER A 119 6.52 14.30 -7.48
CA SER A 119 5.64 13.39 -6.73
C SER A 119 4.22 13.92 -6.75
N HIS A 120 3.25 13.03 -6.88
CA HIS A 120 1.84 13.39 -7.10
C HIS A 120 1.19 13.94 -5.82
N ASN A 121 1.48 13.27 -4.71
CA ASN A 121 1.02 13.46 -3.33
C ASN A 121 -0.47 13.20 -3.05
N ASP A 122 -1.31 13.05 -4.07
CA ASP A 122 -2.72 12.68 -3.88
C ASP A 122 -3.17 11.51 -4.78
N ILE A 123 -2.60 10.32 -4.54
CA ILE A 123 -2.97 9.12 -5.28
C ILE A 123 -4.31 8.58 -4.75
N ALA A 124 -5.36 8.72 -5.56
CA ALA A 124 -6.69 8.17 -5.30
C ALA A 124 -7.35 7.65 -6.58
N GLU A 125 -8.31 6.73 -6.48
CA GLU A 125 -9.05 6.20 -7.62
C GLU A 125 -9.73 7.29 -8.46
N CYS A 126 -10.23 8.35 -7.81
CA CYS A 126 -10.86 9.48 -8.48
C CYS A 126 -9.88 10.30 -9.35
N ASN A 127 -8.58 10.22 -9.05
CA ASN A 127 -7.52 10.94 -9.75
C ASN A 127 -6.85 10.08 -10.84
N VAL A 128 -7.45 8.93 -11.14
CA VAL A 128 -7.06 8.05 -12.24
C VAL A 128 -8.27 7.86 -13.16
N LEU A 129 -8.13 8.26 -14.41
CA LEU A 129 -9.14 8.08 -15.45
C LEU A 129 -8.89 6.79 -16.24
N ASP A 130 -9.96 6.12 -16.65
CA ASP A 130 -9.93 5.03 -17.64
C ASP A 130 -10.18 5.59 -19.05
N TRP A 131 -9.12 5.61 -19.86
CA TRP A 131 -9.16 5.98 -21.27
C TRP A 131 -9.00 4.74 -22.16
N ASN A 132 -10.10 4.07 -22.48
CA ASN A 132 -10.13 2.87 -23.32
C ASN A 132 -9.28 1.71 -22.78
N GLY A 133 -9.36 1.45 -21.47
CA GLY A 133 -8.60 0.42 -20.78
C GLY A 133 -7.17 0.84 -20.45
N LYS A 134 -6.85 2.14 -20.55
CA LYS A 134 -5.53 2.70 -20.20
C LYS A 134 -5.66 3.75 -19.10
N PRO A 135 -4.81 3.69 -18.06
CA PRO A 135 -4.81 4.69 -17.00
C PRO A 135 -4.32 6.05 -17.51
N VAL A 136 -4.98 7.12 -17.06
CA VAL A 136 -4.51 8.50 -17.21
C VAL A 136 -4.61 9.21 -15.85
N VAL A 137 -3.48 9.70 -15.34
CA VAL A 137 -3.40 10.37 -14.02
C VAL A 137 -3.72 11.86 -14.17
N ILE A 138 -4.56 12.37 -13.27
CA ILE A 138 -5.01 13.78 -13.20
C ILE A 138 -4.81 14.33 -11.79
N ASP A 139 -5.15 15.61 -11.59
CA ASP A 139 -5.16 16.27 -10.28
C ASP A 139 -3.77 16.41 -9.61
N PHE A 140 -2.94 17.25 -10.25
CA PHE A 140 -1.57 17.51 -9.82
C PHE A 140 -1.47 18.73 -8.87
N GLU A 141 -2.55 19.13 -8.20
CA GLU A 141 -2.56 20.34 -7.38
C GLU A 141 -1.64 20.22 -6.16
N ASP A 142 -1.58 19.03 -5.57
CA ASP A 142 -0.73 18.70 -4.42
C ASP A 142 0.68 18.24 -4.81
N SER A 143 0.97 18.15 -6.11
CA SER A 143 2.22 17.61 -6.60
C SER A 143 3.44 18.48 -6.26
N THR A 144 4.52 17.86 -5.78
CA THR A 144 5.75 18.55 -5.40
C THR A 144 6.89 18.19 -6.33
N GLU A 145 7.86 19.09 -6.45
CA GLU A 145 9.13 18.77 -7.11
C GLU A 145 10.07 18.09 -6.11
N GLU A 146 10.33 16.81 -6.30
CA GLU A 146 11.30 16.05 -5.51
C GLU A 146 11.96 14.95 -6.32
N GLU A 147 13.23 14.67 -6.01
CA GLU A 147 13.93 13.52 -6.57
C GLU A 147 13.44 12.25 -5.88
N CYS A 148 12.96 11.29 -6.67
CA CYS A 148 12.46 10.03 -6.14
C CYS A 148 13.59 9.21 -5.50
N GLY A 149 13.43 8.86 -4.22
CA GLY A 149 14.39 8.03 -3.48
C GLY A 149 14.37 6.54 -3.80
N LEU A 150 13.66 6.10 -4.86
CA LEU A 150 13.48 4.69 -5.18
C LEU A 150 14.82 3.94 -5.29
N LYS A 151 15.07 3.01 -4.36
CA LYS A 151 16.34 2.25 -4.28
C LYS A 151 16.33 0.91 -5.01
N MET A 152 15.15 0.38 -5.32
CA MET A 152 15.00 -0.96 -5.87
C MET A 152 13.84 -1.05 -6.88
N PRO A 153 13.91 -1.94 -7.88
CA PRO A 153 12.84 -2.10 -8.85
C PRO A 153 11.59 -2.72 -8.21
N ILE A 154 10.42 -2.29 -8.67
CA ILE A 154 9.14 -2.90 -8.35
C ILE A 154 9.07 -4.25 -9.10
N LYS A 155 8.82 -5.34 -8.36
CA LYS A 155 8.66 -6.69 -8.92
C LYS A 155 7.34 -7.28 -8.48
N GLU A 156 6.44 -7.52 -9.42
CA GLU A 156 5.15 -8.14 -9.15
C GLU A 156 5.30 -9.50 -8.46
N GLY A 157 4.44 -9.77 -7.48
CA GLY A 157 4.43 -11.00 -6.70
C GLY A 157 5.65 -11.19 -5.78
N ALA A 158 6.61 -10.27 -5.74
CA ALA A 158 7.66 -10.28 -4.72
C ALA A 158 7.08 -9.93 -3.35
N LEU A 159 7.81 -10.23 -2.28
CA LEU A 159 7.45 -9.77 -0.94
C LEU A 159 7.60 -8.24 -0.86
N SER A 160 6.62 -7.59 -0.24
CA SER A 160 6.65 -6.13 -0.04
C SER A 160 7.90 -5.74 0.75
N PRO A 161 8.77 -4.87 0.19
CA PRO A 161 9.96 -4.41 0.87
C PRO A 161 9.59 -3.54 2.08
N GLY A 162 10.51 -3.46 3.05
CA GLY A 162 10.38 -2.50 4.14
C GLY A 162 10.45 -1.07 3.60
N ARG A 163 9.73 -0.12 4.24
CA ARG A 163 9.69 1.29 3.79
C ARG A 163 11.08 1.91 3.64
N ALA A 164 12.01 1.59 4.54
CA ALA A 164 13.39 2.11 4.51
C ALA A 164 14.24 1.52 3.37
N ASP A 165 13.95 0.28 2.95
CA ASP A 165 14.66 -0.39 1.87
C ASP A 165 14.17 0.11 0.51
N PHE A 166 12.87 0.45 0.40
CA PHE A 166 12.26 0.94 -0.84
C PHE A 166 12.49 2.44 -1.07
N ASP A 167 12.40 3.25 0.00
CA ASP A 167 12.78 4.67 0.07
C ASP A 167 12.02 5.64 -0.86
N CYS A 168 10.85 5.24 -1.36
CA CYS A 168 9.85 6.14 -1.96
C CYS A 168 8.48 5.86 -1.33
N LYS A 169 7.94 6.80 -0.54
CA LYS A 169 6.70 6.57 0.23
C LYS A 169 5.47 6.44 -0.67
N GLU A 170 5.37 7.31 -1.67
CA GLU A 170 4.25 7.36 -2.61
C GLU A 170 4.16 6.07 -3.43
N LEU A 171 5.22 5.68 -4.15
CA LEU A 171 5.26 4.43 -4.90
C LEU A 171 5.08 3.19 -4.01
N HIS A 172 5.55 3.22 -2.75
CA HIS A 172 5.37 2.10 -1.82
C HIS A 172 3.90 1.90 -1.49
N GLN A 173 3.19 3.01 -1.22
CA GLN A 173 1.77 3.01 -0.91
C GLN A 173 0.96 2.58 -2.14
N LEU A 174 1.24 3.14 -3.31
CA LEU A 174 0.62 2.75 -4.58
C LEU A 174 0.74 1.23 -4.84
N CYS A 175 1.93 0.66 -4.63
CA CYS A 175 2.15 -0.79 -4.80
C CYS A 175 1.37 -1.66 -3.80
N ILE A 176 1.12 -1.16 -2.60
CA ILE A 176 0.27 -1.82 -1.60
C ILE A 176 -1.19 -1.79 -2.06
N ASP A 177 -1.67 -0.62 -2.47
CA ASP A 177 -3.07 -0.40 -2.83
C ASP A 177 -3.45 -1.17 -4.11
N LEU A 178 -2.53 -1.23 -5.08
CA LEU A 178 -2.66 -2.05 -6.29
C LEU A 178 -2.41 -3.56 -6.06
N THR A 179 -2.06 -3.97 -4.84
CA THR A 179 -1.73 -5.37 -4.49
C THR A 179 -0.63 -6.00 -5.36
N VAL A 180 0.37 -5.18 -5.75
CA VAL A 180 1.51 -5.57 -6.60
C VAL A 180 2.40 -6.59 -5.90
N TRP A 181 2.60 -6.40 -4.61
CA TRP A 181 3.44 -7.24 -3.78
C TRP A 181 2.61 -8.20 -2.92
N ASN A 182 3.21 -9.35 -2.66
CA ASN A 182 2.75 -10.21 -1.58
C ASN A 182 3.09 -9.57 -0.23
N LEU A 183 2.18 -9.67 0.74
CA LEU A 183 2.43 -9.14 2.07
C LEU A 183 3.68 -9.79 2.69
N SER A 184 4.55 -8.98 3.27
CA SER A 184 5.75 -9.45 4.00
C SER A 184 5.48 -9.72 5.48
N VAL A 185 4.26 -9.43 5.93
CA VAL A 185 3.76 -9.70 7.28
C VAL A 185 2.44 -10.46 7.25
N VAL A 186 2.15 -11.16 8.35
CA VAL A 186 0.88 -11.84 8.60
C VAL A 186 0.40 -11.49 10.00
N LEU A 187 -0.92 -11.36 10.19
CA LEU A 187 -1.51 -11.21 11.51
C LEU A 187 -1.58 -12.59 12.18
N TYR A 188 -1.01 -12.71 13.39
CA TYR A 188 -1.06 -13.94 14.17
C TYR A 188 -1.23 -13.61 15.66
N GLY A 189 -2.30 -14.09 16.27
CA GLY A 189 -2.65 -13.71 17.64
C GLY A 189 -3.02 -12.23 17.76
N ASP A 190 -2.20 -11.44 18.44
CA ASP A 190 -2.38 -9.99 18.63
C ASP A 190 -1.29 -9.14 17.96
N GLY A 191 -0.48 -9.73 17.06
CA GLY A 191 0.65 -9.04 16.42
C GLY A 191 0.83 -9.35 14.93
N TYR A 192 1.55 -8.46 14.25
CA TYR A 192 2.03 -8.68 12.89
C TYR A 192 3.42 -9.32 12.91
N HIS A 193 3.57 -10.42 12.19
CA HIS A 193 4.80 -11.20 12.16
C HIS A 193 5.30 -11.37 10.74
N SER A 194 6.62 -11.46 10.56
CA SER A 194 7.20 -11.67 9.23
C SER A 194 6.72 -12.99 8.61
N VAL A 195 6.38 -12.97 7.32
CA VAL A 195 6.01 -14.17 6.56
C VAL A 195 7.13 -15.23 6.52
N LYS A 196 8.37 -14.86 6.84
CA LYS A 196 9.49 -15.80 7.02
C LYS A 196 9.23 -16.82 8.14
N LEU A 197 8.35 -16.52 9.10
CA LEU A 197 7.95 -17.47 10.14
C LEU A 197 6.98 -18.53 9.60
N LEU A 198 6.27 -18.26 8.50
CA LEU A 198 5.30 -19.17 7.92
C LEU A 198 5.93 -20.40 7.28
N THR A 199 7.25 -20.42 7.10
CA THR A 199 7.95 -21.61 6.61
C THR A 199 7.69 -22.83 7.50
N TYR A 200 7.60 -22.64 8.82
CA TYR A 200 7.39 -23.73 9.77
C TYR A 200 6.40 -23.35 10.88
N VAL A 201 5.34 -24.17 11.04
CA VAL A 201 4.28 -23.97 12.06
C VAL A 201 4.86 -23.73 13.45
N HIS A 202 5.89 -24.49 13.84
CA HIS A 202 6.51 -24.35 15.16
C HIS A 202 7.20 -23.00 15.38
N LYS A 203 7.74 -22.35 14.33
CA LYS A 203 8.37 -21.03 14.46
C LYS A 203 7.34 -19.94 14.71
N LEU A 204 6.19 -20.02 14.03
CA LEU A 204 5.07 -19.11 14.29
C LEU A 204 4.44 -19.39 15.66
N ALA A 205 4.18 -20.66 16.00
CA ALA A 205 3.64 -21.03 17.31
C ALA A 205 4.55 -20.62 18.48
N ALA A 206 5.88 -20.53 18.28
CA ALA A 206 6.82 -20.08 19.30
C ALA A 206 6.70 -18.58 19.65
N VAL A 207 6.12 -17.76 18.77
CA VAL A 207 5.88 -16.32 19.02
C VAL A 207 4.45 -16.03 19.49
N ALA A 208 3.65 -17.06 19.77
CA ALA A 208 2.28 -16.92 20.22
C ALA A 208 2.17 -16.14 21.55
N PRO A 209 1.03 -15.46 21.79
CA PRO A 209 0.77 -14.80 23.07
C PRO A 209 0.93 -15.78 24.25
N LYS A 210 1.59 -15.34 25.34
CA LYS A 210 1.87 -16.19 26.53
C LYS A 210 0.63 -16.83 27.15
N ARG A 211 -0.56 -16.26 26.92
CA ARG A 211 -1.86 -16.76 27.40
C ARG A 211 -2.38 -17.96 26.62
N TRP A 212 -1.80 -18.28 25.46
CA TRP A 212 -2.23 -19.41 24.65
C TRP A 212 -1.61 -20.71 25.17
N SER A 213 -2.41 -21.77 25.23
CA SER A 213 -1.87 -23.11 25.40
C SER A 213 -1.02 -23.48 24.17
N ARG A 214 -0.04 -24.36 24.35
CA ARG A 214 0.78 -24.85 23.25
C ARG A 214 -0.07 -25.42 22.11
N GLU A 215 -1.08 -26.22 22.43
CA GLU A 215 -1.98 -26.81 21.45
C GLU A 215 -2.73 -25.75 20.63
N ARG A 216 -3.29 -24.74 21.31
CA ARG A 216 -3.94 -23.61 20.64
C ARG A 216 -2.97 -22.87 19.72
N ALA A 217 -1.76 -22.57 20.19
CA ALA A 217 -0.76 -21.87 19.40
C ALA A 217 -0.42 -22.60 18.10
N TYR A 218 -0.27 -23.93 18.16
CA TYR A 218 -0.01 -24.74 16.97
C TYR A 218 -1.20 -24.74 16.00
N ARG A 219 -2.43 -24.92 16.49
CA ARG A 219 -3.63 -24.90 15.65
C ARG A 219 -3.80 -23.57 14.92
N GLU A 220 -3.74 -22.47 15.65
CA GLU A 220 -3.93 -21.12 15.07
C GLU A 220 -2.78 -20.78 14.12
N ALA A 221 -1.55 -21.24 14.41
CA ALA A 221 -0.41 -21.02 13.52
C ALA A 221 -0.62 -21.79 12.21
N PHE A 222 -1.19 -22.99 12.28
CA PHE A 222 -1.53 -23.79 11.11
C PHE A 222 -2.57 -23.08 10.25
N GLU A 223 -3.70 -22.71 10.84
CA GLU A 223 -4.81 -21.99 10.17
C GLU A 223 -4.30 -20.70 9.51
N THR A 224 -3.52 -19.89 10.24
CA THR A 224 -2.95 -18.64 9.71
C THR A 224 -2.06 -18.88 8.48
N ILE A 225 -1.23 -19.93 8.49
CA ILE A 225 -0.38 -20.24 7.34
C ILE A 225 -1.21 -20.73 6.15
N GLU A 226 -2.24 -21.54 6.42
CA GLU A 226 -3.14 -22.06 5.41
C GLU A 226 -3.89 -20.92 4.70
N GLU A 227 -4.55 -20.06 5.48
CA GLU A 227 -5.28 -18.89 4.98
C GLU A 227 -4.38 -17.94 4.18
N HIS A 228 -3.19 -17.63 4.71
CA HIS A 228 -2.23 -16.77 4.01
C HIS A 228 -1.77 -17.40 2.68
N ALA A 229 -1.53 -18.71 2.65
CA ALA A 229 -1.13 -19.42 1.44
C ALA A 229 -2.26 -19.48 0.41
N GLN A 230 -3.51 -19.68 0.82
CA GLN A 230 -4.68 -19.65 -0.08
C GLN A 230 -4.87 -18.26 -0.69
N MET A 231 -4.76 -17.22 0.13
CA MET A 231 -5.03 -15.85 -0.28
C MET A 231 -3.95 -15.30 -1.21
N TYR A 232 -2.66 -15.47 -0.88
CA TYR A 232 -1.55 -14.81 -1.59
C TYR A 232 -0.79 -15.73 -2.54
N TYR A 233 -0.90 -17.05 -2.37
CA TYR A 233 -0.16 -18.03 -3.17
C TYR A 233 -1.06 -19.15 -3.74
N PRO A 234 -2.23 -18.84 -4.33
CA PRO A 234 -3.21 -19.86 -4.72
C PRO A 234 -2.64 -20.90 -5.69
N LYS A 235 -1.78 -20.49 -6.62
CA LYS A 235 -1.11 -21.39 -7.60
C LYS A 235 -0.09 -22.33 -6.94
N GLN A 236 0.47 -21.96 -5.79
CA GLN A 236 1.48 -22.73 -5.07
C GLN A 236 0.91 -23.45 -3.85
N TYR A 237 -0.32 -23.12 -3.47
CA TYR A 237 -1.00 -23.60 -2.28
C TYR A 237 -0.98 -25.13 -2.18
N GLU A 238 -1.44 -25.82 -3.22
CA GLU A 238 -1.48 -27.28 -3.26
C GLU A 238 -0.09 -27.90 -3.08
N LYS A 239 0.93 -27.31 -3.72
CA LYS A 239 2.32 -27.76 -3.62
C LYS A 239 2.88 -27.55 -2.21
N MET A 240 2.58 -26.40 -1.59
CA MET A 240 2.99 -26.09 -0.22
C MET A 240 2.34 -27.04 0.80
N MET A 241 1.06 -27.35 0.63
CA MET A 241 0.35 -28.28 1.51
C MET A 241 0.82 -29.73 1.33
N ALA A 242 1.08 -30.17 0.09
CA ALA A 242 1.60 -31.51 -0.18
C ALA A 242 3.00 -31.75 0.43
N LEU A 243 3.90 -30.78 0.31
CA LEU A 243 5.23 -30.86 0.96
C LEU A 243 5.11 -30.97 2.48
N ARG A 244 4.10 -30.34 3.08
CA ARG A 244 3.87 -30.39 4.53
C ARG A 244 3.39 -31.73 5.04
N ILE A 245 2.40 -32.34 4.38
CA ILE A 245 1.90 -33.68 4.72
C ILE A 245 3.07 -34.69 4.72
N SER A 246 4.04 -34.53 3.83
CA SER A 246 5.24 -35.38 3.81
C SER A 246 6.23 -35.12 4.95
N SER A 247 6.33 -33.87 5.44
CA SER A 247 7.24 -33.47 6.52
C SER A 247 6.70 -33.75 7.93
N GLU A 248 5.38 -33.85 8.09
CA GLU A 248 4.73 -34.12 9.37
C GLU A 248 4.66 -35.60 9.73
N LYS A 249 5.12 -36.52 8.86
CA LYS A 249 5.32 -37.92 9.26
C LYS A 249 6.29 -37.92 10.45
N PRO A 250 5.81 -38.18 11.68
CA PRO A 250 6.72 -38.24 12.81
C PRO A 250 7.67 -39.38 12.50
N ALA A 251 8.97 -39.16 12.67
CA ALA A 251 9.86 -40.27 12.93
C ALA A 251 9.31 -40.92 14.21
N VAL A 252 8.45 -41.92 14.05
CA VAL A 252 8.00 -42.77 15.14
C VAL A 252 9.30 -43.24 15.78
N PRO A 253 9.61 -42.84 17.03
CA PRO A 253 10.74 -43.43 17.70
C PRO A 253 10.41 -44.91 17.76
N SER A 254 11.17 -45.72 17.02
CA SER A 254 11.08 -47.18 17.14
C SER A 254 11.34 -47.48 18.62
N ASN A 255 10.27 -47.82 19.32
CA ASN A 255 10.32 -48.15 20.73
C ASN A 255 10.66 -49.64 20.86
N ASP A 256 11.79 -50.07 20.28
CA ASP A 256 12.40 -51.38 20.52
C ASP A 256 13.23 -51.37 21.83
N GLY A 257 12.77 -50.62 22.83
CA GLY A 257 13.44 -50.37 24.10
C GLY A 257 12.75 -51.05 25.27
N LYS A 258 12.85 -52.38 25.33
CA LYS A 258 12.82 -53.24 26.52
C LYS A 258 12.64 -52.50 27.87
N LEU A 259 11.45 -52.61 28.48
CA LEU A 259 11.20 -52.15 29.85
C LEU A 259 12.22 -52.77 30.83
N PRO A 260 12.97 -51.97 31.62
CA PRO A 260 13.63 -52.48 32.80
C PRO A 260 12.59 -52.64 33.91
N THR A 261 12.33 -53.89 34.29
CA THR A 261 11.65 -54.25 35.53
C THR A 261 12.42 -53.67 36.71
N ARG A 262 11.78 -52.76 37.47
CA ARG A 262 12.34 -52.21 38.70
C ARG A 262 11.65 -52.85 39.91
N PRO A 263 12.38 -53.33 40.93
CA PRO A 263 11.77 -54.02 42.07
C PRO A 263 11.11 -53.02 43.04
N LEU A 264 10.03 -53.47 43.66
CA LEU A 264 9.39 -52.83 44.81
C LEU A 264 10.31 -52.86 46.04
N GLY A 265 10.57 -51.67 46.59
CA GLY A 265 10.99 -51.40 47.96
C GLY A 265 10.87 -49.88 48.12
N GLY A 266 10.13 -49.30 49.06
CA GLY A 266 9.90 -49.70 50.44
C GLY A 266 10.55 -48.63 51.33
N LEU A 267 9.71 -47.96 52.13
CA LEU A 267 10.02 -47.22 53.37
C LEU A 267 10.28 -45.69 53.30
N SER A 268 9.27 -44.97 53.81
CA SER A 268 9.29 -44.08 54.99
C SER A 268 10.10 -42.77 55.00
N GLY A 269 9.40 -41.69 55.39
CA GLY A 269 9.90 -40.76 56.40
C GLY A 269 10.27 -39.34 55.94
N SER A 270 9.31 -38.42 56.02
CA SER A 270 9.52 -36.97 56.29
C SER A 270 10.03 -36.77 57.74
N PRO A 271 10.51 -35.59 58.23
CA PRO A 271 10.23 -34.24 57.71
C PRO A 271 11.35 -33.14 57.86
N SER A 272 11.03 -31.98 57.27
CA SER A 272 11.30 -30.59 57.73
C SER A 272 12.73 -30.07 57.89
N SER A 273 13.04 -28.99 57.17
CA SER A 273 13.63 -27.78 57.79
C SER A 273 13.45 -26.53 56.91
N SER A 274 12.93 -25.50 57.56
CA SER A 274 12.84 -24.08 57.21
C SER A 274 14.16 -23.44 56.78
N GLY A 275 14.10 -22.50 55.84
CA GLY A 275 15.21 -21.62 55.48
C GLY A 275 14.73 -20.33 54.82
N SER A 276 14.43 -19.33 55.65
CA SER A 276 14.16 -17.94 55.26
C SER A 276 15.42 -17.26 54.75
N SER A 277 15.35 -16.45 53.69
CA SER A 277 16.30 -15.35 53.44
C SER A 277 15.67 -14.31 52.52
N SER A 278 15.38 -13.16 53.13
CA SER A 278 15.14 -11.87 52.51
C SER A 278 16.47 -11.14 52.26
N ILE A 279 16.55 -10.36 51.18
CA ILE A 279 17.43 -9.21 50.82
C ILE A 279 17.20 -9.07 49.29
N GLY A 280 16.67 -8.02 48.68
CA GLY A 280 16.72 -6.59 48.97
C GLY A 280 17.67 -5.92 47.98
N ARG A 281 17.16 -5.30 46.89
CA ARG A 281 17.70 -4.01 46.39
C ARG A 281 16.88 -3.37 45.26
N LYS A 282 16.67 -2.06 45.46
CA LYS A 282 16.16 -1.03 44.56
C LYS A 282 17.14 -0.77 43.41
N GLY A 283 16.61 -0.31 42.28
CA GLY A 283 17.37 0.27 41.18
C GLY A 283 16.46 0.96 40.17
N SER A 284 16.05 2.18 40.51
CA SER A 284 15.46 3.15 39.57
C SER A 284 16.59 3.84 38.82
N LEU A 285 16.46 4.09 37.51
CA LEU A 285 17.13 5.21 36.83
C LEU A 285 16.46 5.51 35.49
N SER A 286 16.12 6.79 35.39
CA SER A 286 15.53 7.58 34.31
C SER A 286 16.55 8.10 33.30
N GLY A 287 16.08 8.43 32.09
CA GLY A 287 16.69 9.34 31.11
C GLY A 287 15.92 9.17 29.79
N VAL A 288 15.11 10.10 29.26
CA VAL A 288 15.26 11.53 28.95
C VAL A 288 16.51 11.81 28.12
N GLY A 289 16.27 12.07 26.83
CA GLY A 289 17.25 12.55 25.87
C GLY A 289 16.52 13.05 24.63
N SER A 290 16.16 14.33 24.62
CA SER A 290 15.73 15.10 23.47
C SER A 290 16.95 15.63 22.73
N HIS A 291 16.94 15.54 21.40
CA HIS A 291 17.51 16.52 20.47
C HIS A 291 16.78 16.40 19.13
#